data_AF-A0A7G9SGI6-F1
#
_entry.id   AF-A0A7G9SGI6-F1
#
_cell.length_a   1.000
_cell.length_b   1.000
_cell.length_c   1.000
_cell.angle_alpha   90.00
_cell.angle_beta   90.00
_cell.angle_gamma   90.00
#
_symmetry.space_group_name_H-M   'P 1'
#
loop_
_entity.id
_entity.type
_entity.pdbx_description
1 polymer ?
#
loop_
_entity_poly.entity_id
_entity_poly.type
_entity_poly.pdbx_seq_one_letter_code
_entity_poly.pdbx_strand_id
1 'polypeptide(L)'
;MDAIVIHWAERGIDLVAAAALGSAVGWTASSAGIATPFAGAAALTCLAAGYAALRGVPPEAPRFAMPDFEVADLEPDELLLTADDVCGDPQALLLEDVLAVPDEHSRVVRLFDAAAMPTPGELKARIDRHLAGPSAEPPDASQALFDALADLRRSLR
;
A
#
# COMPACT_ATOMS: atom_id res chain seq x y z
N MET A 1 10.11 8.02 15.93
CA MET A 1 10.87 7.50 14.78
C MET A 1 11.83 8.60 14.36
N ASP A 2 13.14 8.36 14.44
CA ASP A 2 14.13 9.45 14.37
C ASP A 2 14.15 10.10 12.99
N ALA A 3 14.23 11.44 12.95
CA ALA A 3 14.31 12.23 11.72
C ALA A 3 15.47 11.78 10.79
N ILE A 4 16.51 11.18 11.38
CA ILE A 4 17.64 10.58 10.66
C ILE A 4 17.19 9.39 9.81
N VAL A 5 16.31 8.52 10.33
CA VAL A 5 15.84 7.32 9.64
C VAL A 5 14.96 7.70 8.44
N ILE A 6 14.10 8.71 8.60
CA ILE A 6 13.24 9.21 7.53
C ILE A 6 14.09 9.76 6.38
N HIS A 7 15.11 10.57 6.69
CA HIS A 7 16.02 11.12 5.68
C HIS A 7 16.80 10.04 4.92
N TRP A 8 17.19 8.96 5.59
CA TRP A 8 17.85 7.83 4.94
C TRP A 8 16.89 7.07 4.00
N ALA A 9 15.64 6.89 4.42
CA ALA A 9 14.63 6.23 3.59
C ALA A 9 14.31 7.02 2.32
N GLU A 10 14.11 8.34 2.44
CA GLU A 10 13.86 9.24 1.29
C GLU A 10 15.02 9.19 0.28
N ARG A 11 16.27 9.30 0.75
CA ARG A 11 17.45 9.19 -0.11
C ARG A 11 17.57 7.85 -0.81
N GLY A 12 17.16 6.77 -0.14
CA GLY A 12 17.13 5.44 -0.73
C GLY A 12 16.15 5.35 -1.89
N ILE A 13 14.94 5.89 -1.71
CA ILE A 13 13.89 5.88 -2.73
C ILE A 13 14.33 6.66 -3.98
N ASP A 14 14.88 7.87 -3.79
CA ASP A 14 15.35 8.68 -4.92
C ASP A 14 16.44 7.99 -5.72
N LEU A 15 17.37 7.32 -5.03
CA LEU A 15 18.45 6.58 -5.68
C LEU A 15 17.92 5.39 -6.47
N VAL A 16 16.96 4.64 -5.93
CA VAL A 16 16.34 3.50 -6.62
C VAL A 16 15.59 3.97 -7.87
N ALA A 17 14.82 5.06 -7.78
CA ALA A 17 14.11 5.63 -8.92
C ALA A 17 15.08 6.08 -10.03
N ALA A 18 16.15 6.80 -9.66
CA ALA A 18 17.17 7.23 -10.61
C ALA A 18 17.94 6.05 -11.23
N ALA A 19 18.22 5.00 -10.46
CA ALA A 19 18.89 3.80 -10.94
C ALA A 19 18.02 3.02 -11.94
N ALA A 20 16.71 2.92 -11.69
CA ALA A 20 15.75 2.30 -12.61
C ALA A 20 15.72 3.04 -13.95
N LEU A 21 15.66 4.38 -13.92
CA LEU A 21 15.71 5.22 -15.13
C LEU A 21 17.03 5.01 -15.90
N GLY A 22 18.18 5.11 -15.22
CA GLY A 22 19.48 4.94 -15.85
C GLY A 22 19.64 3.55 -16.49
N SER A 23 19.18 2.50 -15.81
CA SER A 23 19.19 1.12 -16.31
C SER A 23 18.32 0.96 -17.56
N ALA A 24 17.11 1.54 -17.56
CA ALA A 24 16.21 1.51 -18.71
C ALA A 24 16.83 2.21 -19.93
N VAL A 25 17.49 3.36 -19.74
CA VAL A 25 18.19 4.08 -20.82
C VAL A 25 19.37 3.27 -21.34
N GLY A 26 20.19 2.70 -20.45
CA GLY A 26 21.33 1.85 -20.84
C GLY A 26 20.90 0.64 -21.65
N TRP A 27 19.84 -0.05 -21.21
CA TRP A 27 19.25 -1.17 -21.95
C TRP A 27 18.72 -0.76 -23.32
N THR A 28 18.01 0.37 -23.40
CA THR A 28 17.46 0.89 -24.65
C THR A 28 18.57 1.28 -25.63
N ALA A 29 19.63 1.93 -25.16
CA ALA A 29 20.78 2.28 -25.98
C ALA A 29 21.52 1.03 -26.50
N SER A 30 21.74 0.04 -25.62
CA SER A 30 22.38 -1.22 -26.00
C SER A 30 21.56 -2.01 -27.02
N SER A 31 20.24 -2.11 -26.82
CA SER A 31 19.34 -2.79 -27.76
C SER A 31 19.20 -2.09 -29.11
N ALA A 32 19.46 -0.78 -29.17
CA ALA A 32 19.55 -0.01 -30.41
C ALA A 32 20.91 -0.15 -31.14
N GLY A 33 21.83 -0.96 -30.61
CA GLY A 33 23.15 -1.20 -31.21
C GLY A 33 24.17 -0.09 -30.93
N ILE A 34 23.91 0.79 -29.97
CA ILE A 34 24.89 1.78 -29.52
C ILE A 34 26.04 1.04 -28.82
N ALA A 35 27.29 1.42 -29.13
CA ALA A 35 28.45 0.78 -28.51
C ALA A 35 28.42 0.94 -26.98
N THR A 36 28.84 -0.12 -26.28
CA THR A 36 28.81 -0.26 -24.82
C THR A 36 29.30 0.98 -24.04
N PRO A 37 30.42 1.64 -24.37
CA PRO A 37 30.86 2.80 -23.60
C PRO A 37 29.87 3.97 -23.69
N PHE A 38 29.25 4.19 -24.86
CA PHE A 38 28.28 5.26 -25.03
C PHE A 38 26.93 4.93 -24.37
N ALA A 39 26.50 3.66 -24.42
CA ALA A 39 25.31 3.21 -23.70
C ALA A 39 25.49 3.35 -22.17
N GLY A 40 26.67 2.97 -21.65
CA GLY A 40 27.00 3.14 -20.23
C GLY A 40 27.08 4.62 -19.81
N ALA A 41 27.68 5.47 -20.64
CA ALA A 41 27.72 6.92 -20.39
C ALA A 41 26.31 7.53 -20.36
N ALA A 42 25.43 7.14 -21.29
CA ALA A 42 24.04 7.59 -21.30
C ALA A 42 23.30 7.15 -20.03
N ALA A 43 23.46 5.88 -19.61
CA ALA A 43 22.85 5.37 -18.39
C ALA A 43 23.29 6.15 -17.14
N LEU A 44 24.59 6.37 -16.98
CA LEU A 44 25.15 7.14 -15.85
C LEU A 44 24.70 8.60 -15.87
N THR A 45 24.64 9.21 -17.05
CA THR A 45 24.18 10.59 -17.22
C THR A 45 22.71 10.72 -16.83
N CYS A 46 21.85 9.80 -17.28
CA CYS A 46 20.44 9.78 -16.91
C CYS A 46 20.23 9.49 -15.42
N LEU A 47 21.02 8.60 -14.82
CA LEU A 47 20.99 8.35 -13.38
C LEU A 47 21.34 9.64 -12.61
N ALA A 48 22.47 10.27 -12.93
CA ALA A 48 22.92 11.48 -12.25
C ALA A 48 21.94 12.64 -12.43
N ALA A 49 21.45 12.85 -13.65
CA ALA A 49 20.47 13.90 -13.96
C ALA A 49 19.12 13.63 -13.29
N GLY A 50 18.63 12.39 -13.31
CA GLY A 50 17.39 12.00 -12.64
C GLY A 50 17.49 12.18 -11.11
N TYR A 51 18.59 11.74 -10.51
CA TYR A 51 18.83 11.93 -9.08
C TYR A 51 18.92 13.42 -8.71
N ALA A 52 19.64 14.22 -9.51
CA ALA A 52 19.74 15.67 -9.31
C ALA A 52 18.37 16.36 -9.48
N ALA A 53 17.55 15.93 -10.43
CA ALA A 53 16.21 16.46 -10.66
C ALA A 53 15.29 16.17 -9.47
N LEU A 54 15.28 14.92 -8.96
CA LEU A 54 14.50 14.54 -7.77
C LEU A 54 14.91 15.37 -6.55
N ARG A 55 16.22 15.56 -6.34
CA ARG A 55 16.76 16.40 -5.27
C ARG A 55 16.44 17.90 -5.42
N GLY A 56 16.12 18.33 -6.63
CA GLY A 56 15.75 19.71 -6.93
C GLY A 56 14.26 20.01 -6.69
N VAL A 57 13.43 18.98 -6.48
CA VAL A 57 12.01 19.17 -6.16
C VAL A 57 11.91 19.62 -4.70
N PRO A 58 11.46 20.86 -4.43
CA PRO A 58 11.26 21.29 -3.06
C PRO A 58 10.15 20.45 -2.41
N PRO A 59 10.25 20.11 -1.12
CA PRO A 59 9.18 19.42 -0.42
C PRO A 59 7.91 20.28 -0.52
N GLU A 60 6.81 19.66 -0.95
CA GLU A 60 5.53 20.36 -1.04
C GLU A 60 5.10 20.79 0.36
N ALA A 61 4.72 22.06 0.51
CA ALA A 61 4.20 22.54 1.77
C ALA A 61 2.95 21.73 2.14
N PRO A 62 2.83 21.23 3.38
CA PRO A 62 1.66 20.48 3.79
C PRO A 62 0.41 21.31 3.56
N ARG A 63 -0.47 20.84 2.67
CA ARG A 63 -1.73 21.53 2.32
C ARG A 63 -2.72 21.55 3.47
N PHE A 64 -2.54 20.65 4.43
CA PHE A 64 -3.36 20.53 5.62
C PHE A 64 -2.47 20.69 6.84
N ALA A 65 -2.70 21.76 7.60
CA ALA A 65 -2.15 21.87 8.94
C ALA A 65 -2.85 20.82 9.80
N MET A 66 -2.19 19.69 10.04
CA MET A 66 -2.63 18.80 11.10
C MET A 66 -2.36 19.51 12.43
N PRO A 67 -3.31 19.50 13.38
CA PRO A 67 -3.02 19.94 14.74
C PRO A 67 -1.81 19.19 15.26
N ASP A 68 -0.90 19.88 15.96
CA ASP A 68 0.19 19.21 16.64
C ASP A 68 -0.42 18.17 17.58
N PHE A 69 0.07 16.93 17.47
CA PHE A 69 -0.35 15.87 18.36
C PHE A 69 0.30 16.13 19.73
N GLU A 70 -0.45 16.80 20.60
CA GLU A 70 -0.07 16.94 22.01
C GLU A 70 -0.17 15.56 22.66
N VAL A 71 1.00 14.94 22.86
CA VAL A 71 1.09 13.74 23.71
C VAL A 71 0.75 14.20 25.12
N ALA A 72 -0.43 13.86 25.60
CA ALA A 72 -0.77 14.07 27.00
C ALA A 72 0.23 13.30 27.87
N ASP A 73 0.80 13.97 28.88
CA ASP A 73 1.55 13.30 29.93
C ASP A 73 0.52 12.52 30.77
N LEU A 74 0.40 11.24 30.44
CA LEU A 74 -0.42 10.29 31.17
C LEU A 74 0.43 9.73 32.30
N GLU A 75 -0.03 9.88 33.54
CA GLU A 75 0.61 9.24 34.68
C GLU A 75 0.62 7.71 34.44
N PRO A 76 1.70 6.99 34.79
CA PRO A 76 1.81 5.54 34.52
C PRO A 76 0.64 4.71 35.09
N ASP A 77 0.00 5.22 36.14
CA ASP A 77 -1.13 4.59 36.82
C ASP A 77 -2.50 4.89 36.16
N GLU A 78 -2.61 5.89 35.27
CA GLU A 78 -3.83 6.17 34.47
C GLU A 78 -3.99 5.27 33.24
N LEU A 79 -2.92 4.56 32.85
CA LEU A 79 -2.94 3.63 31.70
C LEU A 79 -3.38 2.21 32.07
N LEU A 80 -3.68 1.97 33.35
CA LEU A 80 -4.24 0.73 33.82
C LEU A 80 -5.76 0.83 33.74
N LEU A 81 -6.37 -0.03 32.91
CA LEU A 81 -7.81 -0.31 32.99
C LEU A 81 -8.12 -0.75 34.42
N THR A 82 -8.71 0.13 35.22
CA THR A 82 -9.13 -0.19 36.58
C THR A 82 -10.42 -1.00 36.52
N ALA A 83 -10.73 -1.75 37.59
CA ALA A 83 -11.98 -2.51 37.66
C ALA A 83 -13.22 -1.60 37.57
N ASP A 84 -13.06 -0.32 37.91
CA ASP A 84 -14.10 0.71 37.82
C ASP A 84 -14.33 1.15 36.36
N ASP A 85 -13.31 1.13 35.49
CA ASP A 85 -13.44 1.41 34.05
C ASP A 85 -14.16 0.28 33.28
N VAL A 86 -14.15 -0.93 33.84
CA VAL A 86 -14.91 -2.07 33.32
C VAL A 86 -16.39 -2.00 33.74
N CYS A 87 -16.73 -1.14 34.70
CA CYS A 87 -18.08 -1.00 35.25
C CYS A 87 -18.87 0.13 34.58
N GLY A 88 -18.92 0.14 33.24
CA GLY A 88 -20.05 0.70 32.53
C GLY A 88 -21.22 -0.27 32.60
N ASP A 89 -22.45 0.21 32.82
CA ASP A 89 -23.65 -0.61 32.64
C ASP A 89 -23.58 -1.25 31.24
N PRO A 90 -23.54 -2.59 31.10
CA PRO A 90 -23.50 -3.22 29.79
C PRO A 90 -24.71 -2.85 28.91
N GLN A 91 -25.79 -2.32 29.50
CA GLN A 91 -26.92 -1.75 28.76
C GLN A 91 -26.63 -0.37 28.16
N ALA A 92 -25.71 0.42 28.71
CA ALA A 92 -25.32 1.73 28.18
C ALA A 92 -24.46 1.65 26.91
N LEU A 93 -23.91 0.46 26.60
CA LEU A 93 -23.20 0.16 25.35
C LEU A 93 -24.13 -0.44 24.27
N LEU A 94 -25.44 -0.48 24.51
CA LEU A 94 -26.40 -0.69 23.44
C LEU A 94 -26.40 0.57 22.58
N LEU A 95 -25.84 0.49 21.37
CA LEU A 95 -26.07 1.51 20.35
C LEU A 95 -27.58 1.53 20.05
N GLU A 96 -28.32 2.42 20.71
CA GLU A 96 -29.73 2.68 20.41
C GLU A 96 -29.91 3.27 19.01
N ASP A 97 -28.84 3.79 18.43
CA ASP A 97 -28.82 4.28 17.05
C ASP A 97 -28.69 3.10 16.08
N VAL A 98 -29.82 2.40 15.90
CA VAL A 98 -30.00 1.45 14.81
C VAL A 98 -29.83 2.23 13.51
N LEU A 99 -28.66 2.10 12.88
CA LEU A 99 -28.37 2.67 11.56
C LEU A 99 -29.60 2.48 10.66
N ALA A 100 -30.22 3.60 10.27
CA ALA A 100 -31.40 3.60 9.43
C ALA A 100 -31.14 2.70 8.21
N VAL A 101 -32.12 1.85 7.89
CA VAL A 101 -32.03 0.99 6.71
C VAL A 101 -31.80 1.91 5.51
N PRO A 102 -30.67 1.79 4.79
CA PRO A 102 -30.41 2.64 3.66
C PRO A 102 -31.50 2.43 2.60
N ASP A 103 -31.91 3.53 1.96
CA ASP A 103 -32.90 3.51 0.89
C ASP A 103 -32.49 2.55 -0.24
N GLU A 104 -33.47 1.99 -0.97
CA GLU A 104 -33.26 1.03 -2.07
C GLU A 104 -32.47 1.66 -3.23
N HIS A 105 -32.41 2.99 -3.29
CA HIS A 105 -31.62 3.77 -4.24
C HIS A 105 -30.28 4.28 -3.70
N SER A 106 -29.90 3.89 -2.48
CA SER A 106 -28.61 4.27 -1.89
C SER A 106 -27.46 3.59 -2.63
N ARG A 107 -26.49 4.39 -3.09
CA ARG A 107 -25.26 3.90 -3.73
C ARG A 107 -24.25 3.32 -2.73
N VAL A 108 -24.59 3.29 -1.44
CA VAL A 108 -23.76 2.70 -0.40
C VAL A 108 -23.90 1.19 -0.45
N VAL A 109 -22.90 0.52 -1.01
CA VAL A 109 -22.81 -0.95 -1.00
C VAL A 109 -22.57 -1.40 0.43
N ARG A 110 -23.54 -2.09 1.04
CA ARG A 110 -23.35 -2.78 2.32
C ARG A 110 -22.38 -3.94 2.11
N LEU A 111 -21.11 -3.72 2.46
CA LEU A 111 -20.07 -4.75 2.41
C LEU A 111 -20.28 -5.84 3.48
N PHE A 112 -21.02 -5.52 4.55
CA PHE A 112 -21.29 -6.42 5.66
C PHE A 112 -22.80 -6.50 5.91
N ASP A 113 -23.48 -7.37 5.17
CA ASP A 113 -24.82 -7.78 5.52
C ASP A 113 -24.74 -8.83 6.64
N ALA A 114 -25.15 -8.46 7.85
CA ALA A 114 -25.11 -9.33 9.02
C ALA A 114 -25.90 -10.63 8.82
N ALA A 115 -26.95 -10.62 7.98
CA ALA A 115 -27.72 -11.82 7.65
C ALA A 115 -26.99 -12.74 6.67
N ALA A 116 -26.04 -12.22 5.90
CA ALA A 116 -25.25 -12.98 4.93
C ALA A 116 -23.84 -13.32 5.45
N MET A 117 -23.46 -12.84 6.63
CA MET A 117 -22.14 -13.11 7.22
C MET A 117 -22.09 -14.52 7.81
N PRO A 118 -21.04 -15.31 7.51
CA PRO A 118 -20.85 -16.61 8.13
C PRO A 118 -20.57 -16.43 9.62
N THR A 119 -21.08 -17.35 10.43
CA THR A 119 -20.75 -17.40 11.85
C THR A 119 -19.26 -17.68 12.06
N PRO A 120 -18.64 -17.28 13.19
CA PRO A 120 -17.23 -17.56 13.46
C PRO A 120 -16.87 -19.05 13.33
N GLY A 121 -17.78 -19.95 13.73
CA GLY A 121 -17.60 -21.40 13.58
C GLY A 121 -17.60 -21.88 12.13
N GLU A 122 -18.49 -21.33 11.30
CA GLU A 122 -18.55 -21.63 9.86
C GLU A 122 -17.32 -21.09 9.12
N LEU A 123 -16.83 -19.91 9.51
CA LEU A 123 -15.61 -19.33 8.96
C LEU A 123 -14.40 -20.21 9.28
N LYS A 124 -14.25 -20.63 10.54
CA LYS A 124 -13.19 -21.56 10.95
C LYS A 124 -13.26 -22.87 10.17
N ALA A 125 -14.45 -23.47 10.07
CA ALA A 125 -14.64 -24.70 9.32
C ALA A 125 -14.31 -24.55 7.82
N ARG A 126 -14.55 -23.37 7.25
CA ARG A 126 -14.18 -23.06 5.85
C ARG A 126 -12.68 -22.93 5.69
N ILE A 127 -11.98 -22.28 6.62
CA ILE A 127 -10.51 -22.15 6.63
C ILE A 127 -9.87 -23.52 6.78
N ASP A 128 -10.31 -24.32 7.76
CA ASP A 128 -9.77 -25.66 8.02
C ASP A 128 -9.95 -26.56 6.79
N ARG A 129 -11.12 -26.50 6.13
CA ARG A 129 -11.37 -27.23 4.89
C ARG A 129 -10.49 -26.77 3.72
N HIS A 130 -10.24 -25.46 3.62
CA HIS A 130 -9.38 -24.89 2.59
C HIS A 130 -7.92 -25.31 2.78
N LEU A 131 -7.44 -25.31 4.02
CA LEU A 131 -6.07 -25.72 4.37
C LEU A 131 -5.85 -27.24 4.30
N ALA A 132 -6.89 -28.04 4.56
CA ALA A 132 -6.83 -29.50 4.48
C ALA A 132 -6.99 -30.03 3.04
N GLY A 133 -7.47 -29.21 2.11
CA GLY A 133 -7.54 -29.56 0.69
C GLY A 133 -6.14 -29.58 0.06
N PRO A 134 -5.92 -30.37 -1.01
CA PRO A 134 -4.73 -30.18 -1.83
C PRO A 134 -4.76 -28.74 -2.34
N SER A 135 -3.72 -27.96 -2.01
CA SER A 135 -3.50 -26.67 -2.65
C SER A 135 -3.37 -26.95 -4.14
N ALA A 136 -4.44 -26.68 -4.90
CA ALA A 136 -4.38 -26.78 -6.35
C ALA A 136 -3.27 -25.82 -6.77
N GLU A 137 -2.20 -26.36 -7.35
CA GLU A 137 -1.13 -25.55 -7.87
C GLU A 137 -1.79 -24.53 -8.82
N PRO A 138 -1.64 -23.22 -8.54
CA PRO A 138 -2.32 -22.22 -9.36
C PRO A 138 -1.89 -22.46 -10.81
N PRO A 139 -2.83 -22.47 -11.77
CA PRO A 139 -2.48 -22.68 -13.17
C PRO A 139 -1.41 -21.65 -13.54
N ASP A 140 -0.34 -22.12 -14.20
CA ASP A 140 0.78 -21.27 -14.59
C ASP A 140 0.26 -20.08 -15.42
N ALA A 141 0.16 -18.93 -14.77
CA ALA A 141 -0.40 -17.72 -15.32
C ALA A 141 0.64 -16.91 -16.12
N SER A 142 1.87 -17.41 -16.23
CA SER A 142 2.96 -16.73 -16.95
C SER A 142 2.61 -16.50 -18.42
N GLN A 143 1.97 -17.48 -19.07
CA GLN A 143 1.57 -17.37 -20.46
C GLN A 143 0.46 -16.32 -20.66
N ALA A 144 -0.58 -16.34 -19.82
CA ALA A 144 -1.67 -15.37 -19.88
C ALA A 144 -1.18 -13.92 -19.65
N LEU A 145 -0.22 -13.74 -18.74
CA LEU A 145 0.43 -12.46 -18.52
C LEU A 145 1.24 -12.00 -19.74
N PHE A 146 1.97 -12.91 -20.37
CA PHE A 146 2.77 -12.61 -21.56
C PHE A 146 1.89 -12.17 -22.73
N ASP A 147 0.76 -12.85 -22.93
CA ASP A 147 -0.22 -12.52 -23.97
C ASP A 147 -0.85 -11.14 -23.71
N ALA A 148 -1.25 -10.86 -22.46
CA ALA A 148 -1.81 -9.56 -22.09
C ALA A 148 -0.81 -8.39 -22.31
N LEU A 149 0.48 -8.61 -22.02
CA LEU A 149 1.53 -7.62 -22.28
C LEU A 149 1.79 -7.43 -23.78
N ALA A 150 1.71 -8.49 -24.57
CA ALA A 150 1.83 -8.42 -26.02
C ALA A 150 0.70 -7.60 -26.64
N ASP A 151 -0.53 -7.79 -26.16
CA ASP A 151 -1.70 -7.03 -26.61
C ASP A 151 -1.62 -5.55 -26.20
N LEU A 152 -1.20 -5.26 -24.96
CA LEU A 152 -0.95 -3.89 -24.50
C LEU A 152 0.12 -3.20 -25.35
N ARG A 153 1.19 -3.92 -25.72
CA ARG A 153 2.24 -3.36 -26.58
C ARG A 153 1.74 -3.08 -28.01
N ARG A 154 0.79 -3.88 -28.50
CA ARG A 154 0.20 -3.69 -29.83
C ARG A 154 -0.76 -2.50 -29.86
N SER A 155 -1.48 -2.22 -28.78
CA SER A 155 -2.43 -1.10 -28.71
C SER A 155 -1.77 0.28 -28.57
N LEU A 156 -0.51 0.33 -28.11
CA LEU A 156 0.27 1.57 -27.97
C LEU A 156 1.03 1.98 -29.23
N ARG A 157 0.97 1.20 -30.31
CA ARG A 157 1.54 1.53 -31.61
C ARG A 157 0.47 2.00 -32.58
#